data_AF-A0A917CA47-F1
#
_entry.id   AF-A0A917CA47-F1
#
_cell.length_a   1.000
_cell.length_b   1.000
_cell.length_c   1.000
_cell.angle_alpha   90.00
_cell.angle_beta   90.00
_cell.angle_gamma   90.00
#
_symmetry.space_group_name_H-M   'P 1'
#
loop_
_entity.id
_entity.type
_entity.pdbx_description
1 polymer ?
#
loop_
_entity_poly.entity_id
_entity_poly.type
_entity_poly.pdbx_seq_one_letter_code
_entity_poly.pdbx_strand_id
1 'polypeptide(L)'
;MPFEKIELPRGKLPESRECVRLCYNREKTVVWLELTNTDHMVGGNSQIFVTALIGAVTSPRGREAIKRATAAHHRHVVVPVGDQIGARVSEFQRAICADWAGFTPATAERYAKGTTFGTDISGPSFIMKALKTGFDAIGASISAYDGIRARAFTVDDVLGYLAKRALAVPPLITDPALTHDFVQMAPDPAGKLTEDKPRTQLQGDARNIAPIYSNKHKTHSRENAYGKGIAPAPFKPVVAYGFRGDTRPPSEIRAVGGFLPNYTRDFSEQPIIGQQRDAFTQALDLPTFLGDPTLGGYISTGSSYAITKSFASTSGGLRTEGWVYVCFVEGGFRVPAKGTIPASDKHPEIKIPFAEHEIAMPGMLDWDDIVACRRVTKTGTFEGNIFIRKVFAQHEWEACMKVFFLLSGASQGDH
;
A
#
# COMPACT_ATOMS: atom_id res chain seq x y z
N MET A 1 1.65 -22.41 -15.62
CA MET A 1 2.94 -21.83 -15.18
C MET A 1 3.87 -22.95 -14.76
N PRO A 2 5.16 -22.88 -15.08
CA PRO A 2 6.11 -23.96 -14.78
C PRO A 2 6.59 -23.99 -13.33
N PHE A 3 6.34 -22.92 -12.56
CA PHE A 3 6.55 -22.85 -11.12
C PHE A 3 5.21 -22.88 -10.38
N GLU A 4 5.23 -23.39 -9.15
CA GLU A 4 4.04 -23.50 -8.33
C GLU A 4 3.66 -22.17 -7.68
N LYS A 5 2.35 -21.87 -7.72
CA LYS A 5 1.72 -20.67 -7.16
C LYS A 5 0.92 -21.08 -5.93
N ILE A 6 1.16 -20.42 -4.79
CA ILE A 6 0.48 -20.68 -3.53
C ILE A 6 -0.27 -19.41 -3.10
N GLU A 7 -1.60 -19.47 -2.98
CA GLU A 7 -2.39 -18.36 -2.45
C GLU A 7 -2.09 -18.11 -0.96
N LEU A 8 -1.96 -16.84 -0.58
CA LEU A 8 -1.83 -16.44 0.82
C LEU A 8 -3.19 -16.49 1.52
N PRO A 9 -3.26 -16.95 2.78
CA PRO A 9 -4.49 -16.87 3.56
C PRO A 9 -5.00 -15.43 3.70
N ARG A 10 -6.33 -15.27 3.72
CA ARG A 10 -6.97 -13.98 4.02
C ARG A 10 -6.46 -13.43 5.35
N GLY A 11 -6.27 -12.11 5.41
CA GLY A 11 -5.74 -11.41 6.59
C GLY A 11 -4.22 -11.42 6.70
N LYS A 12 -3.50 -12.14 5.82
CA LYS A 12 -2.04 -12.15 5.78
C LYS A 12 -1.53 -11.23 4.69
N LEU A 13 -0.99 -10.08 5.08
CA LEU A 13 -0.30 -9.16 4.19
C LEU A 13 1.16 -9.59 3.97
N PRO A 14 1.70 -9.51 2.74
CA PRO A 14 3.12 -9.69 2.51
C PRO A 14 3.92 -8.47 2.96
N GLU A 15 4.65 -8.60 4.06
CA GLU A 15 5.62 -7.58 4.49
C GLU A 15 6.72 -7.44 3.43
N SER A 16 7.08 -6.21 3.07
CA SER A 16 8.09 -5.89 2.05
C SER A 16 9.42 -6.63 2.25
N ARG A 17 9.90 -6.70 3.49
CA ARG A 17 11.10 -7.46 3.87
C ARG A 17 11.00 -8.97 3.61
N GLU A 18 9.79 -9.50 3.60
CA GLU A 18 9.47 -10.92 3.44
C GLU A 18 8.97 -11.28 2.04
N CYS A 19 8.75 -10.29 1.17
CA CYS A 19 8.31 -10.51 -0.20
C CYS A 19 9.31 -11.36 -1.00
N VAL A 20 10.58 -11.37 -0.62
CA VAL A 20 11.58 -12.27 -1.18
C VAL A 20 12.25 -13.01 -0.03
N ARG A 21 12.22 -14.34 -0.09
CA ARG A 21 12.90 -15.22 0.87
C ARG A 21 13.76 -16.22 0.14
N LEU A 22 14.98 -16.42 0.62
CA LEU A 22 15.78 -17.58 0.29
C LEU A 22 15.47 -18.68 1.30
N CYS A 23 15.08 -19.85 0.81
CA CYS A 23 14.75 -21.00 1.62
C CYS A 23 15.68 -22.17 1.29
N TYR A 24 16.13 -22.90 2.30
CA TYR A 24 16.95 -24.11 2.11
C TYR A 24 16.83 -25.09 3.27
N ASN A 25 17.18 -26.35 3.04
CA ASN A 25 17.28 -27.36 4.10
C ASN A 25 18.59 -27.28 4.88
N ARG A 26 18.66 -27.89 6.06
CA ARG A 26 19.85 -27.87 6.94
C ARG A 26 21.10 -28.37 6.23
N GLU A 27 20.94 -29.36 5.36
CA GLU A 27 22.03 -29.99 4.61
C GLU A 27 22.48 -29.15 3.40
N LYS A 28 21.82 -28.01 3.11
CA LYS A 28 22.12 -27.10 2.00
C LYS A 28 22.10 -27.79 0.62
N THR A 29 21.29 -28.81 0.47
CA THR A 29 21.15 -29.61 -0.77
C THR A 29 19.92 -29.22 -1.59
N VAL A 30 18.91 -28.63 -0.96
CA VAL A 30 17.69 -28.10 -1.58
C VAL A 30 17.62 -26.61 -1.25
N VAL A 31 17.48 -25.78 -2.27
CA VAL A 31 17.41 -24.31 -2.14
C VAL A 31 16.43 -23.74 -3.16
N TRP A 32 15.64 -22.76 -2.74
CA TRP A 32 14.68 -22.05 -3.60
C TRP A 32 14.47 -20.62 -3.13
N LEU A 33 13.93 -19.78 -4.01
CA LEU A 33 13.36 -18.49 -3.66
C LEU A 33 11.86 -18.61 -3.54
N GLU A 34 11.31 -17.90 -2.56
CA GLU A 34 9.89 -17.60 -2.48
C GLU A 34 9.68 -16.13 -2.79
N LEU A 35 8.90 -15.88 -3.84
CA LEU A 35 8.54 -14.54 -4.29
C LEU A 35 7.06 -14.33 -3.96
N THR A 36 6.78 -13.53 -2.93
CA THR A 36 5.42 -13.18 -2.52
C THR A 36 5.04 -11.80 -3.02
N ASN A 37 3.96 -11.70 -3.79
CA ASN A 37 3.37 -10.45 -4.28
C ASN A 37 1.91 -10.71 -4.73
N THR A 38 1.28 -9.81 -5.46
CA THR A 38 0.00 -10.09 -6.12
C THR A 38 0.16 -11.03 -7.31
N ASP A 39 -0.94 -11.67 -7.70
CA ASP A 39 -0.97 -12.59 -8.85
C ASP A 39 -0.53 -11.95 -10.18
N HIS A 40 -0.65 -10.63 -10.30
CA HIS A 40 -0.18 -9.88 -11.47
C HIS A 40 1.32 -10.04 -11.73
N MET A 41 2.13 -10.26 -10.68
CA MET A 41 3.57 -10.52 -10.80
C MET A 41 3.87 -11.73 -11.68
N VAL A 42 2.99 -12.73 -11.67
CA VAL A 42 3.15 -14.00 -12.38
C VAL A 42 2.23 -14.09 -13.61
N GLY A 43 1.69 -12.97 -14.06
CA GLY A 43 0.81 -12.89 -15.23
C GLY A 43 -0.62 -13.37 -14.99
N GLY A 44 -1.02 -13.58 -13.73
CA GLY A 44 -2.42 -13.76 -13.39
C GLY A 44 -3.18 -12.44 -13.35
N ASN A 45 -4.51 -12.50 -13.29
CA ASN A 45 -5.40 -11.32 -13.29
C ASN A 45 -6.21 -11.19 -11.98
N SER A 46 -5.84 -11.94 -10.95
CA SER A 46 -6.59 -12.01 -9.70
C SER A 46 -6.05 -11.05 -8.65
N GLN A 47 -6.98 -10.49 -7.86
CA GLN A 47 -6.69 -9.55 -6.77
C GLN A 47 -6.34 -10.26 -5.46
N ILE A 48 -5.44 -11.24 -5.52
CA ILE A 48 -4.98 -12.00 -4.35
C ILE A 48 -3.46 -11.96 -4.25
N PHE A 49 -2.96 -12.16 -3.04
CA PHE A 49 -1.53 -12.37 -2.80
C PHE A 49 -1.16 -13.83 -2.99
N VAL A 50 -0.01 -14.05 -3.60
CA VAL A 50 0.48 -15.35 -4.04
C VAL A 50 1.97 -15.44 -3.76
N THR A 51 2.45 -16.64 -3.46
CA THR A 51 3.86 -16.98 -3.42
C THR A 51 4.21 -17.86 -4.62
N ALA A 52 5.16 -17.42 -5.43
CA ALA A 52 5.78 -18.22 -6.47
C ALA A 52 7.05 -18.90 -5.93
N LEU A 53 7.20 -20.20 -6.19
CA LEU A 53 8.39 -20.96 -5.82
C LEU A 53 9.38 -21.04 -7.00
N ILE A 54 10.56 -20.44 -6.84
CA ILE A 54 11.59 -20.40 -7.89
C ILE A 54 12.77 -21.27 -7.46
N GLY A 55 13.00 -22.36 -8.18
CA GLY A 55 14.09 -23.29 -7.91
C GLY A 55 13.86 -24.61 -8.62
N ALA A 56 14.91 -25.43 -8.73
CA ALA A 56 14.83 -26.74 -9.34
C ALA A 56 15.49 -27.80 -8.46
N VAL A 57 14.90 -29.00 -8.47
CA VAL A 57 15.35 -30.18 -7.73
C VAL A 57 15.71 -31.30 -8.69
N THR A 58 16.56 -32.23 -8.24
CA THR A 58 16.85 -33.44 -9.00
C THR A 58 15.65 -34.39 -8.93
N SER A 59 15.21 -34.93 -10.06
CA SER A 59 14.24 -36.01 -10.16
C SER A 59 14.77 -37.13 -11.08
N PRO A 60 14.13 -38.30 -11.12
CA PRO A 60 14.46 -39.35 -12.09
C PRO A 60 14.34 -38.91 -13.56
N ARG A 61 13.61 -37.83 -13.84
CA ARG A 61 13.41 -37.26 -15.20
C ARG A 61 14.34 -36.08 -15.50
N GLY A 62 15.32 -35.83 -14.65
CA GLY A 62 16.26 -34.71 -14.77
C GLY A 62 15.97 -33.59 -13.78
N ARG A 63 16.01 -32.34 -14.23
CA ARG A 63 15.73 -31.17 -13.39
C ARG A 63 14.26 -30.79 -13.48
N GLU A 64 13.59 -30.77 -12.35
CA GLU A 64 12.19 -30.34 -12.25
C GLU A 64 12.08 -29.11 -11.37
N ALA A 65 11.12 -28.23 -11.67
CA ALA A 65 10.80 -27.10 -10.81
C ALA A 65 10.38 -27.61 -9.42
N ILE A 66 10.79 -26.89 -8.37
CA ILE A 66 10.41 -27.22 -7.00
C ILE A 66 8.89 -27.12 -6.81
N LYS A 67 8.33 -28.12 -6.12
CA LYS A 67 6.91 -28.20 -5.80
C LYS A 67 6.66 -27.87 -4.33
N ARG A 68 5.44 -27.47 -3.99
CA ARG A 68 4.99 -27.10 -2.64
C ARG A 68 5.23 -28.21 -1.62
N ALA A 69 4.97 -29.46 -1.98
CA ALA A 69 5.21 -30.59 -1.08
C ALA A 69 6.71 -30.70 -0.71
N THR A 70 7.58 -30.59 -1.71
CA THR A 70 9.03 -30.61 -1.52
C THR A 70 9.51 -29.39 -0.72
N ALA A 71 9.04 -28.19 -1.08
CA ALA A 71 9.37 -26.97 -0.37
C ALA A 71 8.93 -27.05 1.10
N ALA A 72 7.70 -27.48 1.38
CA ALA A 72 7.18 -27.62 2.74
C ALA A 72 8.00 -28.62 3.59
N HIS A 73 8.44 -29.73 3.00
CA HIS A 73 9.24 -30.75 3.70
C HIS A 73 10.67 -30.26 4.01
N HIS A 74 11.26 -29.45 3.13
CA HIS A 74 12.67 -29.03 3.24
C HIS A 74 12.87 -27.62 3.83
N ARG A 75 11.81 -26.97 4.34
CA ARG A 75 11.84 -25.56 4.80
C ARG A 75 12.43 -25.42 6.19
N HIS A 76 13.73 -25.68 6.33
CA HIS A 76 14.41 -25.59 7.62
C HIS A 76 14.98 -24.19 7.91
N VAL A 77 15.50 -23.51 6.88
CA VAL A 77 16.06 -22.16 7.01
C VAL A 77 15.38 -21.22 6.04
N VAL A 78 15.01 -20.04 6.52
CA VAL A 78 14.36 -18.98 5.76
C VAL A 78 15.12 -17.68 6.00
N VAL A 79 15.64 -17.07 4.94
CA VAL A 79 16.38 -15.81 4.99
C VAL A 79 15.56 -14.75 4.25
N PRO A 80 14.97 -13.75 4.95
CA PRO A 80 14.32 -12.63 4.30
C PRO A 80 15.37 -11.76 3.59
N VAL A 81 15.09 -11.38 2.35
CA VAL A 81 15.99 -10.56 1.53
C VAL A 81 15.31 -9.36 0.90
N GLY A 82 14.02 -9.12 1.22
CA GLY A 82 13.27 -7.99 0.67
C GLY A 82 13.91 -6.63 0.97
N ASP A 83 14.46 -6.45 2.16
CA ASP A 83 15.14 -5.21 2.56
C ASP A 83 16.38 -4.92 1.69
N GLN A 84 17.05 -5.98 1.22
CA GLN A 84 18.23 -5.88 0.34
C GLN A 84 17.86 -5.50 -1.11
N ILE A 85 16.56 -5.47 -1.42
CA ILE A 85 16.02 -5.12 -2.74
C ILE A 85 15.33 -3.74 -2.67
N GLY A 86 14.75 -3.41 -1.52
CA GLY A 86 14.14 -2.11 -1.25
C GLY A 86 12.88 -1.85 -2.08
N ALA A 87 12.68 -0.60 -2.48
CA ALA A 87 11.45 -0.15 -3.17
C ALA A 87 11.23 -0.79 -4.55
N ARG A 88 12.24 -1.47 -5.13
CA ARG A 88 12.17 -2.09 -6.48
C ARG A 88 11.84 -3.57 -6.45
N VAL A 89 11.31 -4.10 -5.34
CA VAL A 89 11.01 -5.53 -5.18
C VAL A 89 10.03 -6.08 -6.23
N SER A 90 9.02 -5.31 -6.63
CA SER A 90 8.06 -5.74 -7.65
C SER A 90 8.71 -5.92 -9.03
N GLU A 91 9.67 -5.05 -9.39
CA GLU A 91 10.43 -5.15 -10.64
C GLU A 91 11.40 -6.34 -10.61
N PHE A 92 12.12 -6.50 -9.50
CA PHE A 92 13.00 -7.64 -9.24
C PHE A 92 12.25 -8.97 -9.41
N GLN A 93 11.10 -9.12 -8.75
CA GLN A 93 10.34 -10.37 -8.78
C GLN A 93 9.72 -10.62 -10.16
N ARG A 94 9.16 -9.59 -10.81
CA ARG A 94 8.56 -9.72 -12.14
C ARG A 94 9.58 -10.22 -13.16
N ALA A 95 10.81 -9.70 -13.13
CA ALA A 95 11.86 -10.14 -14.04
C ALA A 95 12.17 -11.63 -13.87
N ILE A 96 12.24 -12.11 -12.62
CA ILE A 96 12.47 -13.53 -12.32
C ILE A 96 11.30 -14.39 -12.80
N CYS A 97 10.07 -14.01 -12.47
CA CYS A 97 8.87 -14.75 -12.87
C CYS A 97 8.71 -14.79 -14.39
N ALA A 98 9.01 -13.70 -15.10
CA ALA A 98 8.97 -13.63 -16.55
C ALA A 98 10.03 -14.51 -17.20
N ASP A 99 11.27 -14.50 -16.70
CA ASP A 99 12.33 -15.42 -17.14
C ASP A 99 11.87 -16.86 -16.95
N TRP A 100 11.45 -17.23 -15.74
CA TRP A 100 11.05 -18.59 -15.39
C TRP A 100 9.76 -19.09 -16.06
N ALA A 101 8.94 -18.23 -16.67
CA ALA A 101 7.66 -18.61 -17.28
C ALA A 101 7.80 -19.68 -18.39
N GLY A 102 8.99 -19.80 -19.00
CA GLY A 102 9.31 -20.81 -20.02
C GLY A 102 10.08 -22.04 -19.52
N PHE A 103 10.23 -22.23 -18.20
CA PHE A 103 11.02 -23.33 -17.64
C PHE A 103 10.38 -24.69 -17.98
N THR A 104 11.19 -25.61 -18.51
CA THR A 104 10.85 -27.03 -18.63
C THR A 104 12.06 -27.88 -18.29
N PRO A 105 11.90 -29.17 -17.96
CA PRO A 105 13.05 -30.07 -17.77
C PRO A 105 14.01 -30.08 -18.96
N ALA A 106 13.51 -29.93 -20.19
CA ALA A 106 14.32 -29.88 -21.41
C ALA A 106 15.10 -28.57 -21.59
N THR A 107 14.69 -27.48 -20.93
CA THR A 107 15.34 -26.16 -21.03
C THR A 107 16.07 -25.76 -19.75
N ALA A 108 16.13 -26.64 -18.74
CA ALA A 108 16.63 -26.34 -17.40
C ALA A 108 18.03 -25.72 -17.39
N GLU A 109 18.95 -26.16 -18.26
CA GLU A 109 20.31 -25.63 -18.34
C GLU A 109 20.36 -24.10 -18.60
N ARG A 110 19.37 -23.54 -19.31
CA ARG A 110 19.29 -22.10 -19.59
C ARG A 110 19.00 -21.25 -18.35
N TYR A 111 18.38 -21.88 -17.35
CA TYR A 111 17.99 -21.27 -16.07
C TYR A 111 19.04 -21.48 -14.98
N ALA A 112 20.12 -22.20 -15.28
CA ALA A 112 21.21 -22.46 -14.38
C ALA A 112 22.38 -21.50 -14.65
N LYS A 113 23.11 -21.10 -13.61
CA LYS A 113 24.33 -20.29 -13.79
C LYS A 113 25.52 -21.19 -14.12
N GLY A 114 26.16 -20.95 -15.26
CA GLY A 114 27.36 -21.68 -15.68
C GLY A 114 28.63 -21.36 -14.86
N THR A 115 29.57 -22.29 -14.95
CA THR A 115 30.98 -22.14 -14.54
C THR A 115 31.82 -21.72 -15.75
N THR A 116 33.09 -21.39 -15.54
CA THR A 116 34.02 -21.06 -16.64
C THR A 116 34.25 -22.25 -17.58
N PHE A 117 34.06 -23.49 -17.13
CA PHE A 117 34.35 -24.71 -17.88
C PHE A 117 33.12 -25.60 -18.14
N GLY A 118 31.91 -25.06 -18.06
CA GLY A 118 30.67 -25.80 -18.36
C GLY A 118 29.46 -25.33 -17.55
N THR A 119 28.35 -26.04 -17.67
CA THR A 119 27.09 -25.69 -16.99
C THR A 119 27.04 -26.35 -15.61
N ASP A 120 26.96 -25.56 -14.55
CA ASP A 120 26.58 -26.08 -13.24
C ASP A 120 25.06 -26.13 -13.16
N ILE A 121 24.48 -27.32 -13.08
CA ILE A 121 23.03 -27.54 -12.99
C ILE A 121 22.57 -27.80 -11.54
N SER A 122 23.33 -27.38 -10.53
CA SER A 122 22.96 -27.51 -9.12
C SER A 122 21.79 -26.60 -8.72
N GLY A 123 21.05 -26.95 -7.66
CA GLY A 123 20.01 -26.09 -7.09
C GLY A 123 20.47 -24.64 -6.84
N PRO A 124 21.63 -24.42 -6.19
CA PRO A 124 22.19 -23.08 -6.01
C PRO A 124 22.45 -22.30 -7.30
N SER A 125 22.83 -22.97 -8.40
CA SER A 125 23.09 -22.27 -9.66
C SER A 125 21.82 -21.68 -10.30
N PHE A 126 20.68 -22.37 -10.16
CA PHE A 126 19.36 -21.84 -10.55
C PHE A 126 19.01 -20.58 -9.76
N ILE A 127 19.30 -20.58 -8.45
CA ILE A 127 19.04 -19.43 -7.59
C ILE A 127 19.98 -18.28 -7.90
N MET A 128 21.25 -18.54 -8.16
CA MET A 128 22.18 -17.50 -8.60
C MET A 128 21.75 -16.85 -9.91
N LYS A 129 21.24 -17.63 -10.87
CA LYS A 129 20.70 -17.11 -12.13
C LYS A 129 19.46 -16.26 -11.88
N ALA A 130 18.51 -16.73 -11.08
CA ALA A 130 17.31 -15.97 -10.71
C ALA A 130 17.65 -14.65 -10.00
N LEU A 131 18.51 -14.69 -8.99
CA LEU A 131 18.98 -13.48 -8.29
C LEU A 131 19.65 -12.53 -9.27
N LYS A 132 20.52 -13.02 -10.16
CA LYS A 132 21.14 -12.18 -11.19
C LYS A 132 20.07 -11.51 -12.07
N THR A 133 19.11 -12.26 -12.59
CA THR A 133 18.00 -11.73 -13.41
C THR A 133 17.27 -10.60 -12.68
N GLY A 134 16.89 -10.80 -11.42
CA GLY A 134 16.20 -9.77 -10.63
C GLY A 134 17.08 -8.54 -10.37
N PHE A 135 18.35 -8.74 -10.02
CA PHE A 135 19.31 -7.67 -9.74
C PHE A 135 19.69 -6.88 -11.01
N ASP A 136 19.81 -7.55 -12.16
CA ASP A 136 20.00 -6.91 -13.47
C ASP A 136 18.82 -5.97 -13.77
N ALA A 137 17.58 -6.43 -13.56
CA ALA A 137 16.38 -5.64 -13.83
C ALA A 137 16.36 -4.34 -13.01
N ILE A 138 16.78 -4.39 -11.75
CA ILE A 138 16.82 -3.20 -10.90
C ILE A 138 18.13 -2.38 -11.03
N GLY A 139 18.93 -2.61 -12.08
CA GLY A 139 20.17 -1.86 -12.34
C GLY A 139 21.24 -2.05 -11.28
N ALA A 140 21.12 -3.09 -10.45
CA ALA A 140 22.02 -3.40 -9.37
C ALA A 140 22.67 -4.76 -9.67
N SER A 141 23.38 -4.89 -10.80
CA SER A 141 24.12 -6.11 -11.16
C SER A 141 25.57 -6.07 -10.68
N ILE A 142 26.11 -7.19 -10.19
CA ILE A 142 27.50 -7.33 -9.72
C ILE A 142 27.97 -8.70 -10.13
N SER A 143 29.28 -8.85 -10.31
CA SER A 143 29.84 -10.16 -10.51
C SER A 143 29.59 -11.02 -9.27
N ALA A 144 29.15 -12.26 -9.51
CA ALA A 144 28.97 -13.25 -8.44
C ALA A 144 30.30 -13.69 -7.81
N TYR A 145 31.40 -13.55 -8.55
CA TYR A 145 32.75 -13.95 -8.16
C TYR A 145 33.78 -13.15 -8.96
N ASP A 146 34.99 -13.02 -8.44
CA ASP A 146 36.11 -12.39 -9.14
C ASP A 146 36.93 -13.48 -9.84
N GLY A 147 37.21 -13.31 -11.13
CA GLY A 147 38.05 -14.23 -11.90
C GLY A 147 37.36 -15.52 -12.40
N ILE A 148 38.09 -16.63 -12.36
CA ILE A 148 37.68 -17.93 -12.92
C ILE A 148 36.89 -18.73 -11.89
N ARG A 149 35.72 -19.28 -12.30
CA ARG A 149 34.96 -20.20 -11.47
C ARG A 149 35.00 -21.61 -12.05
N ALA A 150 35.75 -22.49 -11.40
CA ALA A 150 35.89 -23.90 -11.78
C ALA A 150 35.00 -24.87 -10.98
N ARG A 151 34.34 -24.40 -9.90
CA ARG A 151 33.49 -25.23 -9.03
C ARG A 151 32.02 -24.84 -9.12
N ALA A 152 31.15 -25.82 -8.84
CA ALA A 152 29.71 -25.62 -8.71
C ALA A 152 29.35 -24.59 -7.62
N PHE A 153 28.17 -24.02 -7.71
CA PHE A 153 27.57 -23.12 -6.73
C PHE A 153 27.06 -23.90 -5.52
N THR A 154 27.28 -23.31 -4.35
CA THR A 154 26.79 -23.80 -3.06
C THR A 154 25.78 -22.81 -2.49
N VAL A 155 25.00 -23.22 -1.50
CA VAL A 155 24.11 -22.29 -0.77
C VAL A 155 24.91 -21.16 -0.12
N ASP A 156 26.14 -21.41 0.33
CA ASP A 156 26.99 -20.38 0.92
C ASP A 156 27.44 -19.34 -0.10
N ASP A 157 27.62 -19.72 -1.38
CA ASP A 157 27.85 -18.75 -2.44
C ASP A 157 26.62 -17.84 -2.65
N VAL A 158 25.41 -18.40 -2.58
CA VAL A 158 24.15 -17.64 -2.69
C VAL A 158 24.02 -16.65 -1.55
N LEU A 159 24.27 -17.10 -0.31
CA LEU A 159 24.24 -16.24 0.87
C LEU A 159 25.30 -15.15 0.80
N GLY A 160 26.51 -15.47 0.36
CA GLY A 160 27.58 -14.50 0.16
C GLY A 160 27.24 -13.45 -0.91
N TYR A 161 26.58 -13.87 -1.99
CA TYR A 161 26.12 -12.95 -3.04
C TYR A 161 25.05 -11.97 -2.53
N LEU A 162 24.10 -12.44 -1.73
CA LEU A 162 23.08 -11.61 -1.09
C LEU A 162 23.69 -10.64 -0.06
N ALA A 163 24.63 -11.11 0.77
CA ALA A 163 25.31 -10.27 1.75
C ALA A 163 26.06 -9.10 1.11
N LYS A 164 26.72 -9.32 -0.04
CA LYS A 164 27.37 -8.25 -0.82
C LYS A 164 26.36 -7.20 -1.30
N ARG A 165 25.09 -7.55 -1.49
CA ARG A 165 24.03 -6.66 -1.97
C ARG A 165 23.39 -5.81 -0.90
N ALA A 166 23.26 -6.33 0.32
CA ALA A 166 22.73 -5.59 1.46
C ALA A 166 23.44 -4.25 1.70
N LEU A 167 24.72 -4.14 1.31
CA LEU A 167 25.54 -2.92 1.49
C LEU A 167 25.32 -1.85 0.41
N ALA A 168 24.66 -2.18 -0.70
CA ALA A 168 24.55 -1.31 -1.87
C ALA A 168 23.18 -0.63 -2.04
N VAL A 169 22.15 -1.08 -1.30
CA VAL A 169 20.80 -0.51 -1.38
C VAL A 169 20.64 0.49 -0.22
N PRO A 170 20.33 1.77 -0.51
CA PRO A 170 20.03 2.74 0.53
C PRO A 170 18.90 2.23 1.42
N PRO A 171 18.99 2.38 2.76
CA PRO A 171 17.93 1.95 3.65
C PRO A 171 16.65 2.71 3.33
N LEU A 172 15.54 1.99 3.30
CA LEU A 172 14.25 2.59 3.09
C LEU A 172 13.87 3.42 4.33
N ILE A 173 13.92 4.74 4.20
CA ILE A 173 13.52 5.63 5.29
C ILE A 173 12.03 5.44 5.54
N THR A 174 11.71 4.91 6.72
CA THR A 174 10.34 4.68 7.17
C THR A 174 10.06 5.62 8.34
N ASP A 175 8.92 6.29 8.30
CA ASP A 175 8.47 7.13 9.41
C ASP A 175 8.30 6.25 10.68
N PRO A 176 8.84 6.65 11.84
CA PRO A 176 8.84 5.83 13.05
C PRO A 176 7.43 5.46 13.52
N ALA A 177 6.41 6.30 13.27
CA ALA A 177 5.04 5.99 13.66
C ALA A 177 4.47 4.76 12.94
N LEU A 178 5.02 4.41 11.78
CA LEU A 178 4.55 3.29 10.94
C LEU A 178 5.26 1.96 11.23
N THR A 179 6.22 1.91 12.15
CA THR A 179 7.07 0.72 12.35
C THR A 179 6.41 -0.40 13.17
N HIS A 180 5.41 -0.08 13.99
CA HIS A 180 4.81 -1.04 14.94
C HIS A 180 3.51 -1.67 14.41
N ASP A 181 2.51 -0.83 14.14
CA ASP A 181 1.14 -1.27 13.87
C ASP A 181 0.84 -1.47 12.38
N PHE A 182 1.75 -0.99 11.52
CA PHE A 182 1.62 -1.06 10.08
C PHE A 182 2.53 -2.13 9.49
N VAL A 183 2.02 -2.77 8.44
CA VAL A 183 2.79 -3.58 7.51
C VAL A 183 3.15 -2.71 6.33
N GLN A 184 4.44 -2.65 6.04
CA GLN A 184 4.97 -1.99 4.85
C GLN A 184 4.93 -2.96 3.67
N MET A 185 4.31 -2.57 2.57
CA MET A 185 4.07 -3.39 1.39
C MET A 185 4.55 -2.67 0.13
N ALA A 186 5.07 -3.43 -0.83
CA ALA A 186 5.30 -2.90 -2.16
C ALA A 186 3.96 -2.67 -2.87
N PRO A 187 3.84 -1.64 -3.74
CA PRO A 187 2.65 -1.45 -4.54
C PRO A 187 2.44 -2.61 -5.52
N ASP A 188 1.18 -2.83 -5.91
CA ASP A 188 0.81 -3.82 -6.92
C ASP A 188 1.60 -3.56 -8.22
N PRO A 189 2.26 -4.59 -8.80
CA PRO A 189 3.02 -4.45 -10.03
C PRO A 189 2.18 -3.96 -11.23
N ALA A 190 0.93 -4.39 -11.37
CA ALA A 190 0.03 -3.92 -12.44
C ALA A 190 -0.56 -2.53 -12.17
N GLY A 191 -0.39 -2.00 -10.94
CA GLY A 191 -0.67 -0.62 -10.61
C GLY A 191 0.07 0.30 -11.57
N LYS A 192 -0.66 0.87 -12.52
CA LYS A 192 -0.13 1.96 -13.34
C LYS A 192 -0.15 3.17 -12.44
N LEU A 193 1.02 3.75 -12.15
CA LEU A 193 1.11 5.14 -11.72
C LEU A 193 0.68 5.99 -12.92
N THR A 194 -0.60 5.96 -13.25
CA THR A 194 -1.16 6.91 -14.18
C THR A 194 -0.92 8.28 -13.57
N GLU A 195 -0.37 9.20 -14.34
CA GLU A 195 -0.63 10.60 -14.07
C GLU A 195 -2.15 10.70 -13.97
N ASP A 196 -2.65 11.12 -12.81
CA ASP A 196 -4.09 11.27 -12.64
C ASP A 196 -4.54 12.14 -13.80
N LYS A 197 -5.42 11.58 -14.63
CA LYS A 197 -5.98 12.33 -15.74
C LYS A 197 -6.46 13.66 -15.16
N PRO A 198 -6.12 14.81 -15.78
CA PRO A 198 -6.60 16.10 -15.31
C PRO A 198 -8.10 15.99 -15.06
N ARG A 199 -8.61 16.68 -14.03
CA ARG A 199 -10.01 16.61 -13.54
C ARG A 199 -11.08 16.63 -14.65
N THR A 200 -10.74 17.16 -15.82
CA THR A 200 -11.55 17.26 -17.04
C THR A 200 -11.58 16.01 -17.94
N GLN A 201 -10.78 14.98 -17.68
CA GLN A 201 -10.58 13.80 -18.54
C GLN A 201 -10.97 12.46 -17.89
N LEU A 202 -11.55 12.48 -16.69
CA LEU A 202 -12.12 11.29 -16.06
C LEU A 202 -13.43 10.94 -16.81
N GLN A 203 -13.56 9.68 -17.26
CA GLN A 203 -14.73 9.21 -17.97
C GLN A 203 -15.85 8.99 -16.94
N GLY A 204 -16.89 9.83 -16.99
CA GLY A 204 -17.81 9.97 -15.88
C GLY A 204 -17.26 10.90 -14.80
N ASP A 205 -18.14 11.37 -13.93
CA ASP A 205 -17.73 12.31 -12.90
C ASP A 205 -16.93 11.58 -11.81
N ALA A 206 -15.60 11.78 -11.75
CA ALA A 206 -14.73 11.27 -10.69
C ALA A 206 -15.16 11.71 -9.28
N ARG A 207 -16.13 12.62 -9.20
CA ARG A 207 -16.78 13.01 -7.97
C ARG A 207 -17.77 11.92 -7.52
N ASN A 208 -18.47 11.20 -8.40
CA ASN A 208 -19.47 10.16 -8.08
C ASN A 208 -18.94 8.82 -7.53
N ILE A 209 -17.76 8.79 -6.92
CA ILE A 209 -17.19 7.56 -6.37
C ILE A 209 -17.95 7.18 -5.09
N ALA A 210 -18.37 5.92 -5.02
CA ALA A 210 -18.93 5.37 -3.80
C ALA A 210 -17.83 5.20 -2.74
N PRO A 211 -18.09 5.53 -1.47
CA PRO A 211 -17.12 5.30 -0.42
C PRO A 211 -16.90 3.79 -0.21
N ILE A 212 -15.75 3.42 0.32
CA ILE A 212 -15.45 2.04 0.67
C ILE A 212 -16.12 1.76 2.01
N TYR A 213 -17.26 1.06 2.02
CA TYR A 213 -17.97 0.76 3.27
C TYR A 213 -17.21 -0.28 4.12
N SER A 214 -17.15 -0.05 5.43
CA SER A 214 -16.65 -1.05 6.40
C SER A 214 -17.71 -2.11 6.64
N ASN A 215 -17.33 -3.36 6.92
CA ASN A 215 -18.28 -4.42 7.29
C ASN A 215 -19.17 -4.05 8.50
N LYS A 216 -18.67 -3.17 9.38
CA LYS A 216 -19.44 -2.62 10.51
C LYS A 216 -20.66 -1.80 10.09
N HIS A 217 -20.76 -1.34 8.83
CA HIS A 217 -21.91 -0.55 8.34
C HIS A 217 -23.28 -1.26 8.47
N LYS A 218 -23.26 -2.60 8.59
CA LYS A 218 -24.45 -3.45 8.75
C LYS A 218 -24.89 -3.60 10.20
N THR A 219 -23.97 -3.46 11.15
CA THR A 219 -24.18 -3.85 12.56
C THR A 219 -24.09 -2.69 13.54
N HIS A 220 -23.39 -1.60 13.18
CA HIS A 220 -23.34 -0.40 14.03
C HIS A 220 -24.60 0.46 13.87
N SER A 221 -24.99 1.13 14.96
CA SER A 221 -26.14 2.04 15.03
C SER A 221 -26.01 3.23 14.08
N ARG A 222 -24.81 3.48 13.53
CA ARG A 222 -24.43 4.66 12.73
C ARG A 222 -24.59 5.98 13.49
N GLU A 223 -24.84 5.88 14.79
CA GLU A 223 -24.86 7.03 15.69
C GLU A 223 -23.43 7.49 15.90
N ASN A 224 -23.22 8.80 15.75
CA ASN A 224 -21.93 9.41 16.00
C ASN A 224 -21.63 9.43 17.51
N ALA A 225 -20.34 9.41 17.87
CA ALA A 225 -19.92 9.54 19.27
C ALA A 225 -20.38 10.86 19.93
N TYR A 226 -20.69 11.87 19.12
CA TYR A 226 -21.15 13.19 19.54
C TYR A 226 -22.68 13.28 19.74
N GLY A 227 -23.42 12.18 19.50
CA GLY A 227 -24.86 12.00 19.66
C GLY A 227 -25.71 13.24 19.32
N LYS A 228 -26.40 13.75 20.35
CA LYS A 228 -27.32 14.90 20.31
C LYS A 228 -26.62 16.26 20.12
N GLY A 229 -25.29 16.31 20.15
CA GLY A 229 -24.50 17.54 20.01
C GLY A 229 -24.27 17.97 18.57
N ILE A 230 -24.65 17.16 17.58
CA ILE A 230 -24.55 17.51 16.17
C ILE A 230 -25.86 18.16 15.71
N ALA A 231 -25.75 19.31 15.05
CA ALA A 231 -26.91 19.94 14.42
C ALA A 231 -27.55 18.99 13.40
N PRO A 232 -28.89 18.97 13.26
CA PRO A 232 -29.54 18.15 12.25
C PRO A 232 -28.98 18.42 10.85
N ALA A 233 -28.40 17.39 10.23
CA ALA A 233 -27.90 17.44 8.86
C ALA A 233 -28.86 16.71 7.92
N PRO A 234 -29.07 17.19 6.67
CA PRO A 234 -29.88 16.50 5.68
C PRO A 234 -29.22 15.23 5.10
N PHE A 235 -28.00 14.90 5.54
CA PHE A 235 -27.23 13.79 5.00
C PHE A 235 -27.29 12.58 5.92
N LYS A 236 -27.29 11.40 5.31
CA LYS A 236 -27.20 10.15 6.06
C LYS A 236 -25.77 9.96 6.58
N PRO A 237 -25.61 9.59 7.86
CA PRO A 237 -24.30 9.19 8.37
C PRO A 237 -23.84 7.91 7.67
N VAL A 238 -22.53 7.79 7.50
CA VAL A 238 -21.87 6.64 6.89
C VAL A 238 -20.85 6.01 7.83
N VAL A 239 -20.61 4.71 7.64
CA VAL A 239 -19.52 3.97 8.27
C VAL A 239 -18.66 3.40 7.15
N ALA A 240 -17.56 4.09 6.85
CA ALA A 240 -16.78 3.86 5.64
C ALA A 240 -15.32 4.25 5.81
N TYR A 241 -14.50 4.00 4.80
CA TYR A 241 -13.14 4.48 4.69
C TYR A 241 -13.08 5.67 3.74
N GLY A 242 -12.55 6.79 4.23
CA GLY A 242 -12.28 8.00 3.48
C GLY A 242 -10.78 8.22 3.29
N PHE A 243 -10.40 8.91 2.23
CA PHE A 243 -9.03 9.34 2.00
C PHE A 243 -8.82 10.75 2.56
N ARG A 244 -7.63 11.06 3.06
CA ARG A 244 -7.27 12.39 3.51
C ARG A 244 -5.88 12.73 3.02
N GLY A 245 -5.76 13.82 2.27
CA GLY A 245 -4.47 14.36 1.88
C GLY A 245 -3.97 15.32 2.94
N ASP A 246 -2.74 15.15 3.41
CA ASP A 246 -2.13 16.03 4.40
C ASP A 246 -0.62 16.13 4.15
N THR A 247 -0.04 17.29 4.43
CA THR A 247 1.40 17.52 4.21
C THR A 247 2.25 17.05 5.38
N ARG A 248 1.63 16.83 6.54
CA ARG A 248 2.28 16.36 7.74
C ARG A 248 2.61 14.87 7.63
N PRO A 249 3.80 14.43 8.09
CA PRO A 249 4.16 13.03 8.11
C PRO A 249 3.43 12.25 9.22
N PRO A 250 3.38 10.91 9.13
CA PRO A 250 2.66 10.06 10.09
C PRO A 250 3.10 10.27 11.55
N SER A 251 4.38 10.52 11.80
CA SER A 251 4.92 10.80 13.13
C SER A 251 4.32 12.05 13.76
N GLU A 252 4.13 13.12 12.98
CA GLU A 252 3.52 14.36 13.47
C GLU A 252 2.03 14.15 13.77
N ILE A 253 1.31 13.45 12.88
CA ILE A 253 -0.11 13.12 13.09
C ILE A 253 -0.29 12.26 14.35
N ARG A 254 0.57 11.24 14.54
CA ARG A 254 0.54 10.39 15.73
C ARG A 254 0.86 11.17 17.01
N ALA A 255 1.82 12.09 16.96
CA ALA A 255 2.24 12.85 18.13
C ALA A 255 1.12 13.72 18.72
N VAL A 256 0.19 14.19 17.88
CA VAL A 256 -0.99 14.96 18.31
C VAL A 256 -2.24 14.10 18.51
N GLY A 257 -2.10 12.77 18.49
CA GLY A 257 -3.18 11.82 18.71
C GLY A 257 -4.05 11.50 17.49
N GLY A 258 -3.83 12.15 16.33
CA GLY A 258 -4.61 11.94 15.12
C GLY A 258 -4.86 13.24 14.33
N PHE A 259 -5.98 13.29 13.60
CA PHE A 259 -6.42 14.52 12.93
C PHE A 259 -7.34 15.31 13.85
N LEU A 260 -6.82 16.43 14.34
CA LEU A 260 -7.57 17.40 15.11
C LEU A 260 -8.27 18.43 14.20
N PRO A 261 -9.57 18.69 14.42
CA PRO A 261 -10.31 19.72 13.70
C PRO A 261 -9.74 21.11 13.98
N ASN A 262 -10.03 22.08 13.12
CA ASN A 262 -9.40 23.39 13.19
C ASN A 262 -9.70 24.12 14.51
N TYR A 263 -10.91 23.99 15.05
CA TYR A 263 -11.33 24.68 16.29
C TYR A 263 -10.62 24.20 17.56
N THR A 264 -10.03 22.99 17.56
CA THR A 264 -9.32 22.45 18.74
C THR A 264 -7.82 22.75 18.72
N ARG A 265 -7.32 23.46 17.71
CA ARG A 265 -5.90 23.85 17.65
C ARG A 265 -5.68 25.06 18.56
N ASP A 266 -4.65 25.02 19.39
CA ASP A 266 -4.25 26.15 20.23
C ASP A 266 -3.87 27.36 19.35
N PHE A 267 -4.80 28.29 19.18
CA PHE A 267 -4.54 29.58 18.55
C PHE A 267 -3.88 30.51 19.58
N SER A 268 -2.65 30.21 19.99
CA SER A 268 -1.91 31.02 20.96
C SER A 268 -1.42 32.37 20.40
N GLU A 269 -1.61 32.66 19.10
CA GLU A 269 -1.04 33.89 18.47
C GLU A 269 -1.99 34.70 17.57
N GLN A 270 -3.30 34.39 17.50
CA GLN A 270 -4.23 35.24 16.74
C GLN A 270 -5.12 36.08 17.68
N PRO A 271 -5.24 37.41 17.46
CA PRO A 271 -6.07 38.25 18.30
C PRO A 271 -7.52 37.77 18.25
N ILE A 272 -8.08 37.48 19.42
CA ILE A 272 -9.45 37.01 19.62
C ILE A 272 -10.41 38.10 19.14
N ILE A 273 -10.86 38.01 17.88
CA ILE A 273 -11.98 38.80 17.36
C ILE A 273 -13.27 38.02 17.69
N GLY A 274 -14.32 38.73 18.10
CA GLY A 274 -15.57 38.18 18.66
C GLY A 274 -16.29 37.06 17.87
N GLN A 275 -15.88 36.75 16.64
CA GLN A 275 -16.37 35.61 15.85
C GLN A 275 -15.94 34.22 16.40
N GLN A 276 -14.87 34.11 17.19
CA GLN A 276 -14.38 32.82 17.70
C GLN A 276 -15.20 32.23 18.86
N ARG A 277 -16.00 33.03 19.58
CA ARG A 277 -16.89 32.51 20.64
C ARG A 277 -18.10 31.76 20.07
N ASP A 278 -18.61 32.18 18.91
CA ASP A 278 -19.68 31.46 18.20
C ASP A 278 -19.16 30.18 17.53
N ALA A 279 -17.87 30.12 17.19
CA ALA A 279 -17.23 28.95 16.58
C ALA A 279 -17.29 27.70 17.48
N PHE A 280 -17.30 27.83 18.82
CA PHE A 280 -17.49 26.67 19.71
C PHE A 280 -18.94 26.17 19.72
N THR A 281 -19.92 27.07 19.65
CA THR A 281 -21.35 26.74 19.65
C THR A 281 -21.82 26.20 18.30
N GLN A 282 -21.11 26.57 17.22
CA GLN A 282 -21.40 26.17 15.83
C GLN A 282 -20.37 25.18 15.26
N ALA A 283 -19.39 24.71 16.05
CA ALA A 283 -18.34 23.80 15.58
C ALA A 283 -18.93 22.53 14.94
N LEU A 284 -20.01 22.00 15.50
CA LEU A 284 -20.70 20.81 14.99
C LEU A 284 -21.97 21.15 14.18
N ASP A 285 -22.00 22.34 13.58
CA ASP A 285 -22.99 22.75 12.59
C ASP A 285 -22.46 22.52 11.18
N LEU A 286 -22.88 21.41 10.57
CA LEU A 286 -22.40 21.02 9.25
C LEU A 286 -22.67 22.08 8.17
N PRO A 287 -23.88 22.68 8.05
CA PRO A 287 -24.11 23.83 7.18
C PRO A 287 -23.05 24.94 7.28
N THR A 288 -22.70 25.33 8.50
CA THR A 288 -21.69 26.37 8.75
C THR A 288 -20.31 25.91 8.30
N PHE A 289 -19.91 24.68 8.63
CA PHE A 289 -18.65 24.10 8.14
C PHE A 289 -18.56 24.03 6.61
N LEU A 290 -19.65 23.67 5.92
CA LEU A 290 -19.67 23.59 4.46
C LEU A 290 -19.54 24.98 3.80
N GLY A 291 -20.04 26.02 4.48
CA GLY A 291 -19.89 27.42 4.06
C GLY A 291 -18.50 27.98 4.34
N ASP A 292 -17.90 27.64 5.47
CA ASP A 292 -16.55 28.02 5.87
C ASP A 292 -15.82 26.87 6.61
N PRO A 293 -14.96 26.12 5.89
CA PRO A 293 -14.19 25.01 6.47
C PRO A 293 -13.19 25.43 7.57
N THR A 294 -12.92 26.73 7.74
CA THR A 294 -11.99 27.23 8.76
C THR A 294 -12.62 27.31 10.15
N LEU A 295 -13.96 27.37 10.23
CA LEU A 295 -14.70 27.61 11.46
C LEU A 295 -15.24 26.33 12.14
N GLY A 296 -15.02 25.16 11.55
CA GLY A 296 -15.73 23.95 11.93
C GLY A 296 -14.98 22.93 12.78
N GLY A 297 -15.78 22.06 13.38
CA GLY A 297 -15.42 20.87 14.13
C GLY A 297 -15.50 19.59 13.34
N TYR A 298 -15.29 19.66 12.03
CA TYR A 298 -15.27 18.50 11.16
C TYR A 298 -13.88 18.27 10.57
N ILE A 299 -13.53 17.00 10.41
CA ILE A 299 -12.42 16.56 9.56
C ILE A 299 -12.96 16.18 8.20
N SER A 300 -12.40 16.84 7.18
CA SER A 300 -12.64 16.48 5.80
C SER A 300 -11.87 15.22 5.40
N THR A 301 -12.60 14.24 4.88
CA THR A 301 -12.04 13.11 4.12
C THR A 301 -12.78 13.02 2.78
N GLY A 302 -12.19 12.44 1.75
CA GLY A 302 -12.77 12.30 0.43
C GLY A 302 -13.00 10.84 0.06
N SER A 303 -14.05 10.57 -0.71
CA SER A 303 -14.21 9.24 -1.35
C SER A 303 -13.18 9.02 -2.48
N SER A 304 -12.52 10.09 -2.94
CA SER A 304 -11.57 10.06 -4.04
C SER A 304 -10.11 10.22 -3.59
N TYR A 305 -9.29 9.19 -3.72
CA TYR A 305 -7.85 9.34 -3.44
C TYR A 305 -7.20 10.32 -4.43
N ALA A 306 -7.63 10.33 -5.70
CA ALA A 306 -7.09 11.21 -6.73
C ALA A 306 -7.26 12.69 -6.36
N ILE A 307 -8.44 13.08 -5.88
CA ILE A 307 -8.67 14.43 -5.35
C ILE A 307 -7.76 14.67 -4.13
N THR A 308 -7.69 13.72 -3.19
CA THR A 308 -6.90 13.92 -1.97
C THR A 308 -5.39 14.07 -2.19
N LYS A 309 -4.82 13.52 -3.27
CA LYS A 309 -3.41 13.75 -3.62
C LYS A 309 -3.10 15.21 -3.90
N SER A 310 -4.07 15.98 -4.41
CA SER A 310 -3.88 17.42 -4.63
C SER A 310 -3.71 18.19 -3.31
N PHE A 311 -4.43 17.79 -2.26
CA PHE A 311 -4.28 18.33 -0.91
C PHE A 311 -3.01 17.88 -0.22
N ALA A 312 -2.64 16.61 -0.40
CA ALA A 312 -1.39 16.09 0.12
C ALA A 312 -0.16 16.76 -0.50
N SER A 313 -0.28 17.30 -1.71
CA SER A 313 0.83 17.91 -2.44
C SER A 313 0.81 19.45 -2.47
N THR A 314 -0.08 20.10 -1.71
CA THR A 314 -0.24 21.56 -1.71
C THR A 314 -0.42 22.09 -0.29
N SER A 315 0.43 23.03 0.13
CA SER A 315 0.27 23.80 1.37
C SER A 315 0.44 25.29 1.08
N GLY A 316 -0.56 26.11 1.41
CA GLY A 316 -0.51 27.56 1.17
C GLY A 316 -0.30 27.95 -0.30
N GLY A 317 -0.74 27.10 -1.25
CA GLY A 317 -0.52 27.29 -2.69
C GLY A 317 0.86 26.83 -3.20
N LEU A 318 1.76 26.41 -2.32
CA LEU A 318 3.07 25.85 -2.69
C LEU A 318 3.00 24.33 -2.82
N ARG A 319 3.70 23.81 -3.83
CA ARG A 319 3.84 22.36 -4.02
C ARG A 319 4.81 21.78 -3.00
N THR A 320 4.35 20.82 -2.23
CA THR A 320 5.14 20.09 -1.23
C THR A 320 4.91 18.60 -1.35
N GLU A 321 5.81 17.80 -0.78
CA GLU A 321 5.56 16.39 -0.56
C GLU A 321 4.56 16.25 0.59
N GLY A 322 3.87 15.12 0.63
CA GLY A 322 2.95 14.82 1.70
C GLY A 322 2.46 13.39 1.63
N TRP A 323 1.27 13.16 2.17
CA TRP A 323 0.74 11.82 2.42
C TRP A 323 -0.75 11.76 2.13
N VAL A 324 -1.17 10.64 1.53
CA VAL A 324 -2.58 10.24 1.53
C VAL A 324 -2.76 9.21 2.63
N TYR A 325 -3.65 9.54 3.55
CA TYR A 325 -4.11 8.68 4.63
C TYR A 325 -5.46 8.07 4.27
N VAL A 326 -5.70 6.86 4.74
CA VAL A 326 -7.00 6.19 4.69
C VAL A 326 -7.50 6.11 6.11
N CYS A 327 -8.65 6.74 6.34
CA CYS A 327 -9.24 6.92 7.66
C CYS A 327 -10.53 6.13 7.73
N PHE A 328 -10.71 5.35 8.79
CA PHE A 328 -12.00 4.82 9.19
C PHE A 328 -12.86 5.97 9.69
N VAL A 329 -14.01 6.16 9.05
CA VAL A 329 -14.96 7.23 9.35
C VAL A 329 -16.23 6.59 9.85
N GLU A 330 -16.48 6.73 11.16
CA GLU A 330 -17.70 6.28 11.81
C GLU A 330 -18.61 7.48 12.11
N GLY A 331 -19.81 7.49 11.51
CA GLY A 331 -20.81 8.54 11.75
C GLY A 331 -20.55 9.84 10.98
N GLY A 332 -19.66 9.84 9.99
CA GLY A 332 -19.43 10.98 9.10
C GLY A 332 -20.57 11.20 8.10
N PHE A 333 -20.69 12.41 7.56
CA PHE A 333 -21.74 12.79 6.62
C PHE A 333 -21.22 12.81 5.19
N ARG A 334 -21.82 12.01 4.30
CA ARG A 334 -21.48 12.08 2.87
C ARG A 334 -22.10 13.36 2.28
N VAL A 335 -21.25 14.33 1.98
CA VAL A 335 -21.62 15.59 1.36
C VAL A 335 -21.79 15.35 -0.16
N PRO A 336 -22.91 15.78 -0.77
CA PRO A 336 -23.11 15.65 -2.21
C PRO A 336 -22.21 16.60 -2.99
N ALA A 337 -22.20 16.46 -4.32
CA ALA A 337 -21.46 17.35 -5.19
C ALA A 337 -21.89 18.82 -5.04
N LYS A 338 -21.04 19.72 -5.55
CA LYS A 338 -21.27 21.16 -5.64
C LYS A 338 -22.71 21.47 -6.03
N GLY A 339 -23.37 22.29 -5.24
CA GLY A 339 -24.76 22.65 -5.45
C GLY A 339 -25.35 23.40 -4.27
N THR A 340 -26.66 23.59 -4.33
CA THR A 340 -27.43 24.21 -3.25
C THR A 340 -28.49 23.22 -2.79
N ILE A 341 -28.53 22.98 -1.48
CA ILE A 341 -29.60 22.23 -0.84
C ILE A 341 -30.61 23.24 -0.33
N PRO A 342 -31.86 23.19 -0.81
CA PRO A 342 -32.90 24.11 -0.35
C PRO A 342 -33.09 24.03 1.16
N ALA A 343 -33.45 25.15 1.78
CA ALA A 343 -33.84 25.17 3.19
C ALA A 343 -35.01 24.22 3.46
N SER A 344 -35.06 23.68 4.68
CA SER A 344 -36.20 22.91 5.20
C SER A 344 -36.47 23.28 6.65
N ASP A 345 -37.53 22.75 7.23
CA ASP A 345 -37.83 22.92 8.66
C ASP A 345 -36.72 22.39 9.59
N LYS A 346 -35.76 21.61 9.06
CA LYS A 346 -34.68 20.97 9.82
C LYS A 346 -33.32 21.63 9.64
N HIS A 347 -33.12 22.43 8.60
CA HIS A 347 -31.83 23.05 8.31
C HIS A 347 -31.98 24.27 7.38
N PRO A 348 -31.07 25.26 7.45
CA PRO A 348 -31.04 26.37 6.50
C PRO A 348 -30.67 25.91 5.08
N GLU A 349 -30.73 26.83 4.12
CA GLU A 349 -30.14 26.61 2.79
C GLU A 349 -28.65 26.32 2.94
N ILE A 350 -28.16 25.24 2.32
CA ILE A 350 -26.75 24.85 2.39
C ILE A 350 -26.13 25.01 1.00
N LYS A 351 -25.11 25.85 0.91
CA LYS A 351 -24.28 25.98 -0.28
C LYS A 351 -23.07 25.08 -0.15
N ILE A 352 -22.87 24.19 -1.11
CA ILE A 352 -21.71 23.32 -1.17
C ILE A 352 -20.80 23.89 -2.25
N PRO A 353 -19.72 24.60 -1.88
CA PRO A 353 -18.93 25.37 -2.85
C PRO A 353 -17.96 24.47 -3.63
N PHE A 354 -17.54 23.37 -3.02
CA PHE A 354 -16.61 22.39 -3.59
C PHE A 354 -17.36 21.26 -4.27
N ALA A 355 -16.68 20.62 -5.23
CA ALA A 355 -17.25 19.49 -5.94
C ALA A 355 -16.71 18.15 -5.42
N GLU A 356 -16.06 18.18 -4.27
CA GLU A 356 -15.40 17.03 -3.68
C GLU A 356 -16.45 16.23 -2.92
N HIS A 357 -16.56 14.93 -3.19
CA HIS A 357 -17.47 14.05 -2.44
C HIS A 357 -16.85 13.74 -1.09
N GLU A 358 -16.92 14.77 -0.26
CA GLU A 358 -16.45 14.80 1.10
C GLU A 358 -17.29 13.85 1.96
N ILE A 359 -16.61 13.18 2.89
CA ILE A 359 -17.21 12.59 4.06
C ILE A 359 -16.74 13.47 5.22
N ALA A 360 -17.63 14.36 5.67
CA ALA A 360 -17.37 15.29 6.75
C ALA A 360 -17.53 14.54 8.08
N MET A 361 -16.41 14.26 8.73
CA MET A 361 -16.37 13.51 9.98
C MET A 361 -16.43 14.48 11.16
N PRO A 362 -17.46 14.44 12.00
CA PRO A 362 -17.54 15.33 13.16
C PRO A 362 -16.50 14.94 14.21
N GLY A 363 -15.80 15.94 14.73
CA GLY A 363 -14.79 15.80 15.76
C GLY A 363 -13.41 15.42 15.21
N MET A 364 -12.70 14.60 15.98
CA MET A 364 -11.34 14.13 15.72
C MET A 364 -11.36 12.74 15.10
N LEU A 365 -10.44 12.48 14.17
CA LEU A 365 -10.06 11.13 13.79
C LEU A 365 -8.84 10.73 14.60
N ASP A 366 -8.94 9.69 15.41
CA ASP A 366 -7.83 9.22 16.23
C ASP A 366 -6.75 8.59 15.33
N TRP A 367 -5.52 8.49 15.84
CA TRP A 367 -4.44 7.76 15.16
C TRP A 367 -4.88 6.34 14.79
N ASP A 368 -5.66 5.69 15.65
CA ASP A 368 -6.14 4.32 15.42
C ASP A 368 -7.20 4.20 14.32
N ASP A 369 -7.85 5.31 13.96
CA ASP A 369 -8.74 5.37 12.80
C ASP A 369 -7.96 5.44 11.48
N ILE A 370 -6.67 5.75 11.51
CA ILE A 370 -5.80 5.73 10.33
C ILE A 370 -5.39 4.28 10.05
N VAL A 371 -5.94 3.71 8.97
CA VAL A 371 -5.80 2.29 8.63
C VAL A 371 -4.80 2.02 7.51
N ALA A 372 -4.47 3.02 6.70
CA ALA A 372 -3.41 2.92 5.70
C ALA A 372 -2.88 4.30 5.31
N CYS A 373 -1.69 4.36 4.73
CA CYS A 373 -1.18 5.59 4.11
C CYS A 373 -0.13 5.31 3.03
N ARG A 374 0.07 6.30 2.16
CA ARG A 374 1.15 6.31 1.16
C ARG A 374 1.63 7.74 0.92
N ARG A 375 2.95 7.89 0.75
CA ARG A 375 3.59 9.17 0.42
C ARG A 375 3.27 9.60 -1.01
N VAL A 376 3.17 10.91 -1.20
CA VAL A 376 3.10 11.56 -2.50
C VAL A 376 4.22 12.57 -2.67
N THR A 377 4.72 12.64 -3.90
CA THR A 377 5.67 13.65 -4.36
C THR A 377 5.00 15.03 -4.48
N LYS A 378 5.81 16.06 -4.72
CA LYS A 378 5.35 17.44 -4.99
C LYS A 378 4.38 17.56 -6.17
N THR A 379 4.40 16.61 -7.10
CA THR A 379 3.49 16.58 -8.26
C THR A 379 2.18 15.86 -7.96
N GLY A 380 2.02 15.30 -6.75
CA GLY A 380 0.87 14.47 -6.39
C GLY A 380 0.98 13.03 -6.92
N THR A 381 2.17 12.58 -7.34
CA THR A 381 2.41 11.19 -7.73
C THR A 381 2.74 10.36 -6.50
N PHE A 382 2.11 9.20 -6.34
CA PHE A 382 2.45 8.26 -5.28
C PHE A 382 3.89 7.76 -5.40
N GLU A 383 4.57 7.62 -4.27
CA GLU A 383 5.92 7.07 -4.21
C GLU A 383 6.10 6.12 -3.03
N GLY A 384 7.15 5.31 -3.09
CA GLY A 384 7.51 4.38 -2.03
C GLY A 384 6.48 3.29 -1.76
N ASN A 385 6.60 2.67 -0.60
CA ASN A 385 5.77 1.57 -0.13
C ASN A 385 4.42 2.05 0.42
N ILE A 386 3.45 1.14 0.43
CA ILE A 386 2.14 1.30 1.06
C ILE A 386 2.24 0.81 2.50
N PHE A 387 1.65 1.54 3.43
CA PHE A 387 1.58 1.11 4.82
C PHE A 387 0.14 0.79 5.17
N ILE A 388 -0.11 -0.41 5.68
CA ILE A 388 -1.46 -0.88 6.05
C ILE A 388 -1.45 -1.39 7.48
N ARG A 389 -2.37 -0.92 8.30
CA ARG A 389 -2.50 -1.35 9.70
C ARG A 389 -2.89 -2.84 9.77
N LYS A 390 -2.20 -3.61 10.61
CA LYS A 390 -2.37 -5.07 10.74
C LYS A 390 -3.83 -5.47 11.01
N VAL A 391 -4.49 -4.78 11.94
CA VAL A 391 -5.88 -5.08 12.32
C VAL A 391 -6.88 -4.82 11.20
N PHE A 392 -6.59 -3.88 10.29
CA PHE A 392 -7.46 -3.59 9.15
C PHE A 392 -7.52 -4.79 8.19
N ALA A 393 -6.37 -5.38 7.87
CA ALA A 393 -6.34 -6.58 7.03
C ALA A 393 -7.01 -7.79 7.71
N GLN A 394 -6.89 -7.91 9.03
CA GLN A 394 -7.46 -9.05 9.78
C GLN A 394 -8.99 -9.02 9.84
N HIS A 395 -9.59 -7.84 10.01
CA HIS A 395 -11.04 -7.71 10.24
C HIS A 395 -11.82 -7.27 8.99
N GLU A 396 -11.15 -6.58 8.06
CA GLU A 396 -11.80 -5.84 6.97
C GLU A 396 -11.10 -6.15 5.63
N TRP A 397 -10.82 -7.43 5.40
CA TRP A 397 -10.01 -7.90 4.27
C TRP A 397 -10.45 -7.34 2.91
N GLU A 398 -11.75 -7.31 2.61
CA GLU A 398 -12.25 -6.82 1.33
C GLU A 398 -12.00 -5.32 1.14
N ALA A 399 -12.25 -4.51 2.17
CA ALA A 399 -11.95 -3.09 2.17
C ALA A 399 -10.43 -2.85 2.11
N CYS A 400 -9.65 -3.65 2.84
CA CYS A 400 -8.19 -3.61 2.82
C CYS A 400 -7.63 -3.87 1.43
N MET A 401 -8.13 -4.88 0.70
CA MET A 401 -7.67 -5.16 -0.66
C MET A 401 -8.03 -4.01 -1.61
N LYS A 402 -9.24 -3.47 -1.54
CA LYS A 402 -9.63 -2.28 -2.33
C LYS A 402 -8.69 -1.11 -2.06
N VAL A 403 -8.43 -0.80 -0.79
CA VAL A 403 -7.50 0.26 -0.39
C VAL A 403 -6.10 0.00 -0.92
N PHE A 404 -5.59 -1.23 -0.82
CA PHE A 404 -4.28 -1.61 -1.34
C PHE A 404 -4.16 -1.34 -2.85
N PHE A 405 -5.15 -1.74 -3.67
CA PHE A 405 -5.10 -1.50 -5.11
C PHE A 405 -5.19 -0.01 -5.46
N LEU A 406 -6.06 0.73 -4.78
CA LEU A 406 -6.17 2.19 -4.98
C LEU A 406 -4.87 2.91 -4.61
N LEU A 407 -4.29 2.58 -3.46
CA LEU A 407 -2.98 3.12 -3.07
C LEU A 407 -1.86 2.62 -3.96
N SER A 408 -2.01 1.51 -4.69
CA SER A 408 -1.08 1.04 -5.72
C SER A 408 -1.19 1.80 -7.04
N GLY A 409 -2.23 2.61 -7.23
CA GLY A 409 -2.49 3.40 -8.43
C GLY A 409 -3.63 2.89 -9.32
N ALA A 410 -4.43 1.92 -8.86
CA ALA A 410 -5.62 1.51 -9.60
C ALA A 410 -6.64 2.66 -9.71
N SER A 411 -7.25 2.83 -10.89
CA SER A 411 -8.27 3.86 -11.11
C SER A 411 -9.48 3.65 -10.19
N GLN A 412 -10.03 4.75 -9.68
CA GLN A 412 -11.30 4.68 -8.95
C GLN A 412 -12.45 4.46 -9.91
N GLY A 413 -13.30 3.47 -9.64
CA GLY A 413 -14.45 3.10 -10.49
C GLY A 413 -14.32 1.76 -11.20
N ASP A 414 -13.12 1.17 -11.23
CA ASP A 414 -12.87 -0.15 -11.81
C ASP A 414 -13.16 -1.31 -10.81
N HIS A 415 -13.65 -1.02 -9.58
CA HIS A 415 -13.75 -1.97 -8.46
C HIS A 415 -15.02 -1.83 -7.61
#